data_AF-A0A5B9QXE4-F1
#
_entry.id   AF-A0A5B9QXE4-F1
#
_cell.length_a   1.000
_cell.length_b   1.000
_cell.length_c   1.000
_cell.angle_alpha   90.00
_cell.angle_beta   90.00
_cell.angle_gamma   90.00
#
_symmetry.space_group_name_H-M   'P 1'
#
loop_
_entity.id
_entity.type
_entity.pdbx_description
1 polymer ?
#
loop_
_entity_poly.entity_id
_entity_poly.type
_entity_poly.pdbx_seq_one_letter_code
_entity_poly.pdbx_strand_id
1 'polypeptide(L)'
;MLVVVTNLAAIAFLGVIEGQVVILAILVALLIMAVIYKRLGFVRLLGLGHITWFAMLPWLFFRLPSAESMPWLYGWLVTLLVVNSICLVVDSVDVTRFALGDRKPHYRLRPNSKSGMGT
;
A
#
# COMPACT_ATOMS: atom_id res chain seq x y z
N MET A 1 -0.50 1.96 -9.57
CA MET A 1 -0.68 0.74 -10.41
C MET A 1 0.52 -0.20 -10.32
N LEU A 2 1.76 0.30 -10.41
CA LEU A 2 2.96 -0.54 -10.29
C LEU A 2 3.00 -1.41 -9.03
N VAL A 3 2.80 -0.82 -7.84
CA VAL A 3 2.72 -1.53 -6.54
C VAL A 3 1.75 -2.71 -6.59
N VAL A 4 0.55 -2.51 -7.13
CA VAL A 4 -0.49 -3.54 -7.17
C VAL A 4 -0.01 -4.71 -8.01
N VAL A 5 0.57 -4.45 -9.18
CA VAL A 5 1.12 -5.50 -10.06
C VAL A 5 2.25 -6.25 -9.38
N THR A 6 3.20 -5.53 -8.77
CA THR A 6 4.35 -6.15 -8.09
C THR A 6 3.96 -7.00 -6.90
N ASN A 7 2.95 -6.58 -6.12
CA ASN A 7 2.45 -7.35 -4.98
C ASN A 7 1.56 -8.52 -5.43
N LEU A 8 0.74 -8.36 -6.47
CA LEU A 8 -0.07 -9.47 -7.03
C LEU A 8 0.79 -10.56 -7.70
N ALA A 9 1.98 -10.22 -8.17
CA ALA A 9 2.93 -11.22 -8.67
C ALA A 9 3.32 -12.27 -7.60
N ALA A 10 3.09 -12.00 -6.30
CA ALA A 10 3.23 -12.98 -5.23
C ALA A 10 2.38 -14.25 -5.42
N ILE A 11 1.27 -14.17 -6.17
CA ILE A 11 0.40 -15.31 -6.48
C ILE A 11 1.18 -16.37 -7.29
N ALA A 12 2.11 -15.95 -8.15
CA ALA A 12 2.97 -16.87 -8.90
C ALA A 12 3.96 -17.62 -7.98
N PHE A 13 4.13 -17.16 -6.75
CA PHE A 13 5.14 -17.63 -5.79
C PHE A 13 4.52 -18.23 -4.52
N LEU A 14 3.27 -18.72 -4.59
CA LEU A 14 2.59 -19.37 -3.46
C LEU A 14 3.29 -20.61 -2.92
N GLY A 15 4.14 -21.25 -3.74
CA GLY A 15 4.97 -22.40 -3.35
C GLY A 15 6.14 -22.04 -2.44
N VAL A 16 6.47 -20.76 -2.28
CA VAL A 16 7.55 -20.30 -1.40
C VAL A 16 7.00 -19.38 -0.31
N ILE A 17 7.63 -19.41 0.85
CA ILE A 17 7.17 -18.69 2.05
C ILE A 17 7.21 -17.17 1.87
N GLU A 18 8.11 -16.65 1.03
CA GLU A 18 8.19 -15.24 0.65
C GLU A 18 6.90 -14.79 -0.03
N GLY A 19 6.37 -15.57 -0.97
CA GLY A 19 5.10 -15.29 -1.64
C GLY A 19 3.93 -15.34 -0.67
N GLN A 20 3.90 -16.34 0.23
CA GLN A 20 2.85 -16.47 1.25
C GLN A 20 2.81 -15.28 2.21
N VAL A 21 3.97 -14.80 2.66
CA VAL A 21 4.08 -13.63 3.54
C VAL A 21 3.60 -12.37 2.84
N VAL A 22 3.95 -12.17 1.56
CA VAL A 22 3.47 -11.02 0.78
C VAL A 22 1.94 -11.08 0.61
N ILE A 23 1.36 -12.24 0.29
CA ILE A 23 -0.09 -12.41 0.18
C ILE A 23 -0.78 -12.12 1.52
N LEU A 24 -0.25 -12.63 2.62
CA LEU A 24 -0.77 -12.34 3.95
C LEU A 24 -0.73 -10.84 4.26
N ALA A 25 0.37 -10.16 3.93
CA ALA A 25 0.51 -8.72 4.14
C ALA A 25 -0.50 -7.92 3.30
N ILE A 26 -0.77 -8.33 2.06
CA ILE A 26 -1.82 -7.73 1.20
C ILE A 26 -3.19 -7.89 1.86
N LEU A 27 -3.54 -9.09 2.31
CA LEU A 27 -4.85 -9.36 2.92
C LEU A 27 -5.06 -8.53 4.20
N VAL A 28 -4.04 -8.45 5.06
CA VAL A 28 -4.09 -7.63 6.28
C VAL A 28 -4.19 -6.15 5.93
N ALA A 29 -3.44 -5.67 4.94
CA ALA A 29 -3.51 -4.28 4.50
C ALA A 29 -4.90 -3.92 3.97
N LEU A 30 -5.49 -4.78 3.13
CA LEU A 30 -6.85 -4.60 2.62
C LEU A 30 -7.89 -4.54 3.75
N LEU A 31 -7.76 -5.40 4.76
CA LEU A 31 -8.65 -5.39 5.92
C LEU A 31 -8.54 -4.07 6.69
N ILE A 32 -7.32 -3.60 6.98
CA ILE A 32 -7.08 -2.34 7.68
C ILE A 32 -7.68 -1.17 6.87
N MET A 33 -7.41 -1.12 5.56
CA MET A 33 -7.96 -0.08 4.69
C MET A 33 -9.48 -0.10 4.64
N ALA A 34 -10.12 -1.28 4.58
CA ALA A 34 -11.57 -1.41 4.60
C ALA A 34 -12.17 -0.86 5.90
N VAL A 35 -11.53 -1.12 7.05
CA VAL A 35 -11.96 -0.59 8.34
C VAL A 35 -11.81 0.93 8.41
N ILE A 36 -10.67 1.47 7.97
CA ILE A 36 -10.42 2.92 7.93
C ILE A 36 -11.42 3.61 7.01
N TYR A 37 -11.61 3.07 5.81
CA TYR A 37 -12.52 3.60 4.80
C TYR A 37 -13.97 3.68 5.32
N LYS A 38 -14.44 2.63 5.99
CA LYS A 38 -15.80 2.59 6.58
C LYS A 38 -16.02 3.69 7.63
N ARG A 39 -14.97 4.13 8.34
CA ARG A 39 -15.06 5.10 9.45
C ARG A 39 -14.80 6.54 9.00
N LEU A 40 -13.86 6.74 8.08
CA LEU A 40 -13.30 8.05 7.75
C LEU A 40 -13.43 8.44 6.26
N GLY A 41 -13.85 7.51 5.39
CA GLY A 41 -13.88 7.70 3.94
C GLY A 41 -12.49 7.70 3.30
N PHE A 42 -12.37 8.25 2.08
CA PHE A 42 -11.08 8.40 1.39
C PHE A 42 -10.26 9.56 2.00
N VAL A 43 -9.65 9.29 3.15
CA VAL A 43 -8.70 10.20 3.81
C VAL A 43 -7.26 9.77 3.53
N ARG A 44 -6.31 10.71 3.67
CA ARG A 44 -4.86 10.46 3.54
C ARG A 44 -4.33 9.34 4.47
N LEU A 45 -5.08 8.99 5.53
CA LEU A 45 -4.77 7.88 6.43
C LEU A 45 -4.88 6.49 5.79
N LEU A 46 -5.39 6.36 4.56
CA LEU A 46 -5.51 5.05 3.92
C LEU A 46 -4.13 4.36 3.76
N GLY A 47 -3.04 5.13 3.67
CA GLY A 47 -1.65 4.64 3.68
C GLY A 47 -1.26 3.90 4.96
N LEU A 48 -1.97 4.07 6.09
CA LEU A 48 -1.76 3.27 7.30
C LEU A 48 -2.07 1.78 7.10
N GLY A 49 -2.82 1.42 6.05
CA GLY A 49 -3.02 0.02 5.67
C GLY A 49 -1.71 -0.72 5.44
N HIS A 50 -0.65 -0.01 5.03
CA HIS A 50 0.67 -0.57 4.76
C HIS A 50 1.57 -0.69 5.99
N ILE A 51 1.02 -0.59 7.21
CA ILE A 51 1.82 -0.79 8.43
C ILE A 51 2.53 -2.15 8.45
N THR A 52 1.95 -3.16 7.79
CA THR A 52 2.55 -4.49 7.62
C THR A 52 3.88 -4.46 6.86
N TRP A 53 4.10 -3.47 5.99
CA TRP A 53 5.35 -3.34 5.22
C TRP A 53 6.55 -3.02 6.10
N PHE A 54 6.37 -2.36 7.25
CA PHE A 54 7.46 -2.11 8.21
C PHE A 54 8.05 -3.41 8.79
N ALA A 55 7.25 -4.46 8.93
CA ALA A 55 7.74 -5.77 9.35
C ALA A 55 8.16 -6.64 8.15
N MET A 56 7.38 -6.60 7.06
CA MET A 56 7.58 -7.44 5.89
C MET A 56 8.86 -7.09 5.12
N LEU A 57 9.13 -5.81 4.86
CA LEU A 57 10.27 -5.42 4.01
C LEU A 57 11.63 -5.76 4.63
N PRO A 58 11.90 -5.47 5.92
CA PRO A 58 13.16 -5.89 6.54
C PRO A 58 13.32 -7.41 6.52
N TRP A 59 12.24 -8.15 6.78
CA TRP A 59 12.27 -9.60 6.77
C TRP A 59 12.59 -10.17 5.37
N LEU A 60 11.97 -9.64 4.31
CA LEU A 60 12.27 -10.03 2.93
C LEU A 60 13.70 -9.65 2.53
N PHE A 61 14.21 -8.51 3.01
CA PHE A 61 15.59 -8.09 2.76
C PHE A 61 16.60 -9.09 3.34
N PHE A 62 16.41 -9.56 4.57
CA PHE A 62 17.28 -10.60 5.15
C PHE A 62 17.15 -11.96 4.45
N ARG A 63 16.05 -12.17 3.73
CA ARG A 63 15.77 -13.42 3.02
C ARG A 63 16.26 -13.41 1.57
N LEU A 64 16.70 -12.26 1.06
CA LEU A 64 17.22 -12.12 -0.30
C LEU A 64 18.31 -13.15 -0.67
N PRO A 65 19.31 -13.45 0.20
CA PRO A 65 20.33 -14.44 -0.11
C PRO A 65 19.78 -15.84 -0.36
N SER A 66 18.67 -16.21 0.30
CA SER A 66 18.05 -17.52 0.11
C SER A 66 17.35 -17.67 -1.25
N ALA A 67 17.04 -16.54 -1.91
CA ALA A 67 16.42 -16.51 -3.23
C ALA A 67 17.43 -16.46 -4.39
N GLU A 68 18.74 -16.34 -4.12
CA GLU A 68 19.78 -16.23 -5.16
C GLU A 68 19.83 -17.45 -6.10
N SER A 69 19.43 -18.62 -5.60
CA SER A 69 19.34 -19.85 -6.40
C SER A 69 18.21 -19.83 -7.43
N MET A 70 17.26 -18.89 -7.34
CA MET A 70 16.12 -18.75 -8.24
C MET A 70 16.09 -17.32 -8.83
N PRO A 71 16.69 -17.09 -10.01
CA PRO A 71 16.85 -15.74 -10.58
C PRO A 71 15.54 -14.96 -10.75
N TRP A 72 14.44 -15.66 -11.04
CA TRP A 72 13.11 -15.06 -11.17
C TRP A 72 12.55 -14.59 -9.82
N LEU A 73 12.76 -15.36 -8.74
CA LEU A 73 12.30 -15.02 -7.39
C LEU A 73 13.11 -13.83 -6.87
N TYR A 74 14.42 -13.88 -7.07
CA TYR A 74 15.34 -12.83 -6.70
C TYR A 74 14.98 -11.49 -7.38
N GLY A 75 14.82 -11.50 -8.71
CA GLY A 75 14.46 -10.29 -9.46
C GLY A 75 13.12 -9.70 -9.03
N TRP A 76 12.13 -10.56 -8.75
CA TRP A 76 10.85 -10.10 -8.21
C TRP A 76 10.98 -9.53 -6.79
N LEU A 77 11.71 -10.19 -5.89
CA LEU A 77 11.93 -9.71 -4.51
C LEU A 77 12.63 -8.36 -4.48
N VAL A 78 13.67 -8.16 -5.30
CA VAL A 78 14.35 -6.87 -5.43
C VAL A 78 13.38 -5.80 -5.94
N THR A 79 12.61 -6.10 -6.98
CA THR A 79 11.60 -5.17 -7.52
C THR A 79 10.56 -4.82 -6.46
N LEU A 80 10.07 -5.81 -5.71
CA LEU A 80 9.11 -5.65 -4.63
C LEU A 80 9.68 -4.76 -3.52
N LEU A 81 10.91 -5.02 -3.06
CA LEU A 81 11.57 -4.20 -2.05
C LEU A 81 11.71 -2.75 -2.50
N VAL A 82 12.18 -2.50 -3.71
CA VAL A 82 12.37 -1.14 -4.24
C VAL A 82 11.03 -0.41 -4.37
N VAL A 83 10.07 -1.02 -5.05
CA VAL A 83 8.76 -0.40 -5.31
C VAL A 83 8.01 -0.14 -4.01
N ASN A 84 7.93 -1.12 -3.11
CA ASN A 84 7.22 -0.96 -1.84
C ASN A 84 7.94 0.02 -0.90
N SER A 85 9.27 0.08 -0.90
CA SER A 85 10.01 1.05 -0.08
C SER A 85 9.74 2.48 -0.51
N ILE A 86 9.73 2.76 -1.82
CA ILE A 86 9.40 4.10 -2.35
C ILE A 86 7.98 4.48 -1.93
N CYS A 87 7.01 3.57 -2.05
CA CYS A 87 5.64 3.83 -1.65
C CYS A 87 5.47 4.01 -0.14
N LEU A 88 6.21 3.25 0.68
CA LEU A 88 6.20 3.40 2.13
C LEU A 88 6.68 4.79 2.57
N VAL A 89 7.67 5.36 1.86
CA VAL A 89 8.13 6.73 2.10
C VAL A 89 7.02 7.73 1.81
N VAL A 90 6.32 7.59 0.67
CA VAL A 90 5.19 8.47 0.31
C VAL A 90 4.07 8.38 1.35
N ASP A 91 3.68 7.16 1.74
CA ASP A 91 2.64 6.93 2.74
C ASP A 91 3.02 7.52 4.10
N SER A 92 4.27 7.38 4.52
CA SER A 92 4.77 7.94 5.77
C SER A 92 4.69 9.47 5.76
N VAL A 93 5.09 10.12 4.66
CA VAL A 93 4.99 11.58 4.49
C VAL A 93 3.54 12.05 4.56
N ASP A 94 2.61 11.34 3.91
CA ASP A 94 1.20 11.70 3.91
C ASP A 94 0.55 11.49 5.28
N VAL A 95 0.92 10.44 6.01
CA VAL A 95 0.51 10.22 7.41
C VAL A 95 1.05 11.32 8.32
N THR A 96 2.33 11.70 8.19
CA THR A 96 2.93 12.80 8.97
C THR A 96 2.23 14.14 8.68
N ARG A 97 1.97 14.47 7.41
CA ARG A 97 1.24 15.69 7.02
C ARG A 97 -0.18 15.72 7.59
N PHE A 98 -0.87 14.57 7.58
CA PHE A 98 -2.18 14.45 8.19
C PHE A 98 -2.13 14.67 9.71
N ALA A 99 -1.15 14.07 10.39
CA ALA A 99 -0.92 14.24 11.83
C ALA A 99 -0.60 15.69 12.22
N LEU A 100 0.16 16.40 11.37
CA LEU A 100 0.48 17.82 11.51
C LEU A 100 -0.69 18.77 11.19
N GLY A 101 -1.88 18.24 10.85
CA GLY A 101 -3.10 19.02 10.73
C GLY A 101 -3.47 19.45 9.30
N ASP A 102 -2.70 19.06 8.27
CA ASP A 102 -3.09 19.29 6.87
C ASP A 102 -4.15 18.26 6.42
N ARG A 103 -5.36 18.43 6.98
CA ARG A 103 -6.54 17.56 6.82
C ARG A 103 -7.32 17.84 5.53
N LYS A 104 -6.76 18.59 4.58
CA LYS A 104 -7.46 18.95 3.33
C LYS A 104 -7.80 17.67 2.55
N PRO A 105 -9.09 17.36 2.32
CA PRO A 105 -9.48 16.23 1.50
C PRO A 105 -9.03 16.45 0.05
N HIS A 106 -8.49 15.41 -0.60
CA HIS A 106 -8.03 15.49 -1.99
C HIS A 106 -9.17 15.74 -3.00
N TYR A 107 -10.41 15.47 -2.60
CA TYR A 107 -11.60 15.78 -3.38
C TYR A 107 -12.54 16.66 -2.55
N ARG A 108 -12.79 17.88 -3.02
CA ARG A 108 -14.00 18.62 -2.69
C ARG A 108 -14.95 18.38 -3.84
N LEU A 109 -15.96 17.53 -3.65
CA LEU A 109 -17.12 17.52 -4.55
C LEU A 109 -17.63 18.96 -4.56
N ARG A 110 -17.52 19.67 -5.70
CA ARG A 110 -18.23 20.94 -5.85
C ARG A 110 -19.72 20.57 -5.79
N PRO A 111 -20.50 21.12 -4.85
CA PRO A 111 -21.94 21.03 -4.98
C PRO A 111 -22.30 21.66 -6.32
N ASN A 112 -23.04 20.91 -7.14
CA ASN A 112 -23.55 21.40 -8.41
C ASN A 112 -24.39 22.64 -8.12
N SER A 113 -23.87 23.83 -8.50
CA SER A 113 -24.62 25.07 -8.49
C SER A 113 -25.69 25.01 -9.58
N LYS A 114 -26.76 24.28 -9.32
CA LYS A 114 -28.08 24.62 -9.85
C LYS A 114 -28.87 25.31 -8.75
N SER A 115 -28.39 26.51 -8.39
CA SER A 115 -29.28 27.64 -8.08
C SER A 115 -30.18 27.81 -9.32
N GLY A 116 -31.49 27.78 -9.15
CA GLY A 116 -32.17 29.03 -8.85
C GLY A 116 -32.34 29.85 -10.14
N MET A 117 -33.16 29.33 -11.04
CA MET A 117 -33.79 30.07 -12.13
C MET A 117 -35.17 29.41 -12.20
N GLY A 118 -36.27 30.02 -11.80
CA GLY A 118 -36.63 31.41 -11.57
C GLY A 118 -38.13 31.42 -11.86
N THR A 119 -38.91 31.98 -10.93
CA THR A 119 -40.37 32.28 -11.01
C THR A 119 -41.33 31.12 -11.30
#